data_AF-A0A3C1X2W5-F1
#
_entry.id   AF-A0A3C1X2W5-F1
#
_cell.length_a   1.000
_cell.length_b   1.000
_cell.length_c   1.000
_cell.angle_alpha   90.00
_cell.angle_beta   90.00
_cell.angle_gamma   90.00
#
_symmetry.space_group_name_H-M   'P 1'
#
loop_
_entity.id
_entity.type
_entity.pdbx_description
1 polymer ?
#
loop_
_entity_poly.entity_id
_entity_poly.type
_entity_poly.pdbx_seq_one_letter_code
_entity_poly.pdbx_strand_id
1 'polypeptide(L)'
;MLAGWLWMAIMLFCSAVGVAEDTVFEADARRVLKTWCWHCHGEDSELQGGLDARFVKQLLKGGQSGPAIVPGDPAASLLLQRISSGEMPPTDKKVPARDLQILQHWIAAGAKVRSAEPEQTPPGLLLTDDDRRHWAFQPIVRPAIPFAGQPA
;
A
#
# COMPACT_ATOMS: atom_id res chain seq x y z
N MET A 1 8.95 -61.97 -35.29
CA MET A 1 7.70 -61.25 -35.01
C MET A 1 7.91 -60.50 -33.70
N LEU A 2 8.59 -59.35 -33.73
CA LEU A 2 8.03 -57.98 -33.74
C LEU A 2 7.14 -57.67 -32.53
N ALA A 3 7.73 -57.08 -31.49
CA ALA A 3 7.14 -56.11 -30.55
C ALA A 3 8.29 -55.64 -29.64
N GLY A 4 8.93 -54.48 -29.79
CA GLY A 4 8.33 -53.17 -30.04
C GLY A 4 7.93 -52.52 -28.71
N TRP A 5 8.87 -52.38 -27.75
CA TRP A 5 8.61 -51.73 -26.46
C TRP A 5 9.37 -50.41 -26.41
N LEU A 6 8.81 -49.44 -27.14
CA LEU A 6 9.10 -48.02 -26.97
C LEU A 6 8.29 -47.54 -25.77
N TRP A 7 8.84 -47.63 -24.55
CA TRP A 7 8.27 -46.94 -23.39
C TRP A 7 9.05 -45.67 -23.13
N MET A 8 8.58 -44.67 -23.86
CA MET A 8 8.63 -43.23 -23.62
C MET A 8 9.04 -42.86 -22.18
N ALA A 9 10.22 -42.26 -22.05
CA ALA A 9 10.62 -41.57 -20.83
C ALA A 9 9.65 -40.40 -20.58
N ILE A 10 8.76 -40.55 -19.61
CA ILE A 10 7.95 -39.45 -19.09
C ILE A 10 8.91 -38.57 -18.30
N MET A 11 9.46 -37.54 -18.95
CA MET A 11 10.08 -36.42 -18.25
C MET A 11 8.97 -35.70 -17.48
N LEU A 12 8.89 -35.99 -16.18
CA LEU A 12 8.12 -35.22 -15.22
C LEU A 12 8.73 -33.81 -15.18
N PHE A 13 8.23 -32.92 -16.04
CA PHE A 13 8.54 -31.50 -15.95
C PHE A 13 7.74 -30.96 -14.77
N CYS A 14 8.38 -30.93 -13.60
CA CYS A 14 7.84 -30.27 -12.42
C CYS A 14 7.88 -28.76 -12.70
N SER A 15 6.77 -28.21 -13.20
CA SER A 15 6.60 -26.77 -13.28
C SER A 15 6.67 -26.20 -11.87
N ALA A 16 7.76 -25.51 -11.56
CA ALA A 16 7.83 -24.65 -10.39
C ALA A 16 6.82 -23.53 -10.59
N VAL A 17 5.64 -23.67 -9.98
CA VAL A 17 4.69 -22.57 -9.82
C VAL A 17 5.28 -21.63 -8.79
N GLY A 18 5.93 -20.56 -9.25
CA GLY A 18 6.37 -19.46 -8.38
C GLY A 18 5.14 -18.71 -7.84
N VAL A 19 4.68 -19.09 -6.65
CA VAL A 19 3.64 -18.37 -5.92
C VAL A 19 4.27 -17.16 -5.24
N ALA A 20 4.01 -15.98 -5.80
CA ALA A 20 3.88 -14.67 -5.15
C ALA A 20 4.56 -14.47 -3.77
N GLU A 21 5.88 -14.29 -3.74
CA GLU A 21 6.58 -13.75 -2.55
C GLU A 21 6.51 -12.22 -2.45
N ASP A 22 6.19 -11.53 -3.56
CA ASP A 22 6.23 -10.05 -3.64
C ASP A 22 5.05 -9.34 -2.95
N THR A 23 3.99 -10.05 -2.54
CA THR A 23 2.72 -9.43 -2.11
C THR A 23 2.61 -9.10 -0.62
N VAL A 24 3.53 -9.57 0.22
CA VAL A 24 3.42 -9.43 1.69
C VAL A 24 4.08 -8.15 2.21
N PHE A 25 4.97 -7.49 1.47
CA PHE A 25 5.75 -6.37 2.03
C PHE A 25 5.08 -4.99 1.88
N GLU A 26 4.37 -4.70 0.78
CA GLU A 26 3.75 -3.38 0.58
C GLU A 26 2.55 -3.15 1.52
N ALA A 27 1.63 -4.12 1.60
CA ALA A 27 0.43 -3.97 2.43
C ALA A 27 0.78 -3.78 3.91
N ASP A 28 1.80 -4.49 4.39
CA ASP A 28 2.28 -4.37 5.76
C ASP A 28 3.07 -3.09 5.97
N ALA A 29 3.97 -2.70 5.06
CA ALA A 29 4.65 -1.39 5.13
C ALA A 29 3.65 -0.24 5.15
N ARG A 30 2.61 -0.29 4.31
CA ARG A 30 1.54 0.71 4.28
C ARG A 30 0.75 0.75 5.58
N ARG A 31 0.51 -0.40 6.22
CA ARG A 31 -0.11 -0.46 7.55
C ARG A 31 0.76 0.22 8.59
N VAL A 32 2.07 -0.04 8.58
CA VAL A 32 3.04 0.59 9.48
C VAL A 32 3.08 2.11 9.26
N LEU A 33 3.18 2.58 8.02
CA LEU A 33 3.15 4.00 7.67
C LEU A 33 1.86 4.68 8.16
N LYS A 34 0.71 4.01 7.99
CA LYS A 34 -0.56 4.49 8.51
C LYS A 34 -0.57 4.62 10.03
N THR A 35 -0.04 3.63 10.73
CA THR A 35 -0.03 3.63 12.21
C THR A 35 0.91 4.69 12.79
N TRP A 36 2.09 4.90 12.18
CA TRP A 36 3.17 5.65 12.81
C TRP A 36 3.50 6.99 12.14
N CYS A 37 3.13 7.20 10.88
CA CYS A 37 3.59 8.35 10.10
C CYS A 37 2.44 9.26 9.65
N TRP A 38 1.30 8.68 9.26
CA TRP A 38 0.27 9.45 8.57
C TRP A 38 -0.37 10.56 9.38
N HIS A 39 -0.42 10.46 10.70
CA HIS A 39 -1.01 11.52 11.53
C HIS A 39 -0.38 12.88 11.19
N CYS A 40 0.93 13.04 11.41
CA CYS A 40 1.64 14.30 11.15
C CYS A 40 2.07 14.49 9.68
N HIS A 41 2.23 13.39 8.94
CA HIS A 41 2.72 13.38 7.55
C HIS A 41 1.65 12.84 6.59
N GLY A 42 0.42 13.33 6.67
CA GLY A 42 -0.62 12.97 5.70
C GLY A 42 -2.06 13.36 6.06
N GLU A 43 -2.52 12.99 7.26
CA GLU A 43 -3.90 13.16 7.73
C GLU A 43 -4.15 14.53 8.36
N ASP A 44 -3.14 15.11 9.01
CA ASP A 44 -3.22 16.47 9.54
C ASP A 44 -3.36 17.52 8.43
N SER A 45 -4.03 18.63 8.76
CA SER A 45 -4.23 19.75 7.83
C SER A 45 -2.92 20.41 7.41
N GLU A 46 -1.91 20.39 8.27
CA GLU A 46 -0.55 20.86 7.97
C GLU A 46 0.43 19.69 7.98
N LEU A 47 1.12 19.49 6.86
CA LEU A 47 2.12 18.43 6.73
C LEU A 47 3.42 18.85 7.41
N GLN A 48 3.78 18.16 8.50
CA GLN A 48 5.05 18.43 9.17
C GLN A 48 6.23 18.18 8.22
N GLY A 49 7.16 19.14 8.16
CA GLY A 49 8.29 19.09 7.23
C GLY A 49 7.89 19.04 5.75
N GLY A 50 6.64 19.35 5.39
CA GLY A 50 6.12 19.27 4.03
C GLY A 50 6.09 17.86 3.43
N LEU A 51 6.15 16.81 4.27
CA LEU A 51 6.17 15.41 3.83
C LEU A 51 4.76 14.81 3.86
N ASP A 52 4.37 14.15 2.78
CA ASP A 52 3.20 13.27 2.71
C ASP A 52 3.67 11.82 2.59
N ALA A 53 3.33 10.99 3.58
CA ALA A 53 3.76 9.60 3.69
C ALA A 53 2.68 8.59 3.25
N ARG A 54 1.55 9.07 2.67
CA ARG A 54 0.42 8.21 2.26
C ARG A 54 0.69 7.38 1.02
N PHE A 55 1.64 7.82 0.20
CA PHE A 55 1.99 7.22 -1.08
C PHE A 55 3.49 7.18 -1.29
N VAL A 56 3.98 6.13 -1.95
CA VAL A 56 5.40 5.92 -2.25
C VAL A 56 5.95 7.05 -3.10
N LYS A 57 5.24 7.48 -4.14
CA LYS A 57 5.66 8.63 -4.96
C LYS A 57 5.87 9.90 -4.13
N GLN A 58 5.12 10.07 -3.04
CA GLN A 58 5.26 11.24 -2.15
C GLN A 58 6.43 11.06 -1.18
N LEU A 59 6.69 9.84 -0.71
CA LEU A 59 7.90 9.51 0.04
C LEU A 59 9.17 9.74 -0.82
N LEU A 60 9.11 9.44 -2.12
CA LEU A 60 10.20 9.68 -3.07
C LEU A 60 10.38 11.18 -3.38
N LYS A 61 9.27 11.90 -3.58
CA LYS A 61 9.30 13.37 -3.72
C LYS A 61 9.90 14.03 -2.47
N GLY A 62 9.58 13.49 -1.30
CA GLY A 62 10.10 13.95 -0.03
C GLY A 62 9.48 15.27 0.45
N GLY A 63 10.04 15.77 1.55
CA GLY A 63 9.67 17.04 2.15
C GLY A 63 10.83 18.04 2.12
N GLN A 64 10.84 18.96 3.08
CA GLN A 64 11.89 19.98 3.25
C GLN A 64 13.29 19.40 3.46
N SER A 65 13.38 18.15 3.95
CA SER A 65 14.65 17.43 4.16
C SER A 65 15.06 16.56 2.97
N GLY A 66 14.33 16.58 1.86
CA GLY A 66 14.54 15.71 0.70
C GLY A 66 13.74 14.39 0.77
N PRO A 67 14.08 13.42 -0.10
CA PRO A 67 13.39 12.13 -0.18
C PRO A 67 13.36 11.40 1.16
N ALA A 68 12.19 10.91 1.56
CA ALA A 68 12.04 10.15 2.81
C ALA A 68 12.61 8.74 2.69
N ILE A 69 12.57 8.15 1.50
CA ILE A 69 13.07 6.80 1.22
C ILE A 69 13.94 6.78 -0.03
N VAL A 70 14.88 5.84 -0.06
CA VAL A 70 15.71 5.50 -1.22
C VAL A 70 15.45 4.02 -1.54
N PRO A 71 14.68 3.70 -2.60
CA PRO A 71 14.41 2.33 -2.99
C PRO A 71 15.68 1.51 -3.19
N GLY A 72 15.76 0.34 -2.56
CA GLY A 72 16.93 -0.52 -2.58
C GLY A 72 18.02 -0.15 -1.56
N ASP A 73 17.93 1.00 -0.89
CA ASP A 73 18.91 1.45 0.10
C ASP A 73 18.24 1.91 1.41
N PRO A 74 17.97 0.97 2.33
CA PRO A 74 17.46 1.30 3.66
C PRO A 74 18.39 2.22 4.46
N ALA A 75 19.71 2.11 4.29
CA ALA A 75 20.67 2.87 5.07
C ALA A 75 20.68 4.35 4.67
N ALA A 76 20.48 4.65 3.38
CA ALA A 76 20.34 6.01 2.86
C ALA A 76 18.95 6.63 3.07
N SER A 77 17.97 5.87 3.58
CA SER A 77 16.58 6.33 3.73
C SER A 77 16.37 7.14 5.01
N LEU A 78 16.11 8.45 4.88
CA LEU A 78 15.88 9.37 5.99
C LEU A 78 14.78 8.91 6.96
N LEU A 79 13.72 8.28 6.45
CA LEU A 79 12.62 7.74 7.25
C LEU A 79 13.15 6.75 8.29
N LEU A 80 14.02 5.81 7.89
CA LEU A 80 14.58 4.80 8.78
C LEU A 80 15.59 5.40 9.76
N GLN A 81 16.36 6.39 9.30
CA GLN A 81 17.33 7.10 10.14
C GLN A 81 16.63 7.85 11.29
N ARG A 82 15.54 8.59 11.00
CA ARG A 82 14.79 9.34 12.02
C ARG A 82 14.02 8.46 13.00
N ILE A 83 13.53 7.30 12.55
CA ILE A 83 12.95 6.31 13.47
C ILE A 83 14.04 5.77 14.40
N SER A 84 15.21 5.43 13.85
CA SER A 84 16.31 4.82 14.61
C SER A 84 16.99 5.80 15.57
N SER A 85 17.06 7.09 15.23
CA SER A 85 17.55 8.14 16.14
C SER A 85 16.53 8.50 17.23
N GLY A 86 15.29 8.00 17.13
CA GLY A 86 14.22 8.28 18.07
C GLY A 86 13.57 9.64 17.90
N GLU A 87 13.92 10.40 16.86
CA GLU A 87 13.23 11.65 16.47
C GLU A 87 11.79 11.41 16.04
N MET A 88 11.52 10.24 15.44
CA MET A 88 10.20 9.87 14.94
C MET A 88 9.67 8.57 15.58
N PRO A 89 8.39 8.55 16.02
CA PRO A 89 7.47 9.69 16.09
C PRO A 89 7.88 10.69 17.20
N PRO A 90 7.44 11.96 17.14
CA PRO A 90 7.73 13.01 18.14
C PRO A 90 6.87 12.82 19.40
N THR A 91 6.86 11.60 19.92
CA THR A 91 6.09 11.18 21.10
C THR A 91 6.93 10.23 21.94
N ASP A 92 6.46 9.91 23.15
CA ASP A 92 7.11 8.90 24.00
C ASP A 92 7.02 7.47 23.44
N LYS A 93 6.10 7.22 22.50
CA LYS A 93 5.99 5.92 21.83
C LYS A 93 7.08 5.78 20.78
N LYS A 94 7.64 4.58 20.67
CA LYS A 94 8.60 4.22 19.62
C LYS A 94 7.98 3.23 18.65
N VAL A 95 8.40 3.29 17.39
CA VAL A 95 8.08 2.26 16.40
C VAL A 95 8.67 0.94 16.88
N PRO A 96 7.87 -0.12 17.06
CA PRO A 96 8.36 -1.42 17.47
C PRO A 96 9.40 -1.96 16.49
N ALA A 97 10.38 -2.72 16.99
CA ALA A 97 11.44 -3.29 16.15
C ALA A 97 10.87 -4.11 14.96
N ARG A 98 9.76 -4.82 15.17
CA ARG A 98 9.03 -5.55 14.13
C ARG A 98 8.58 -4.62 12.99
N ASP A 99 7.98 -3.50 13.33
CA ASP A 99 7.44 -2.55 12.36
C ASP A 99 8.57 -1.84 11.61
N LEU A 100 9.65 -1.49 12.31
CA LEU A 100 10.87 -0.97 11.69
C LEU A 100 11.46 -1.97 10.69
N GLN A 101 11.52 -3.25 11.04
CA GLN A 101 12.03 -4.30 10.16
C GLN A 101 11.17 -4.48 8.90
N ILE A 102 9.84 -4.36 9.02
CA ILE A 102 8.93 -4.37 7.86
C ILE A 102 9.30 -3.25 6.89
N LEU A 103 9.50 -2.03 7.39
CA LEU A 103 9.88 -0.89 6.55
C LEU A 103 11.26 -1.08 5.91
N GLN A 104 12.24 -1.59 6.66
CA GLN A 104 13.58 -1.91 6.16
C GLN A 104 13.52 -2.90 5.00
N HIS A 105 12.82 -4.03 5.18
CA HIS A 105 12.69 -5.05 4.14
C HIS A 105 11.96 -4.53 2.92
N TRP A 106 10.86 -3.79 3.11
CA TRP A 106 10.10 -3.22 2.01
C TRP A 106 10.91 -2.20 1.19
N ILE A 107 11.68 -1.32 1.85
CA ILE A 107 12.60 -0.39 1.18
C ILE A 107 13.71 -1.14 0.45
N ALA A 108 14.32 -2.16 1.08
CA ALA A 108 15.34 -3.00 0.46
C ALA A 108 14.83 -3.72 -0.80
N ALA A 109 13.55 -4.13 -0.80
CA ALA A 109 12.88 -4.74 -1.94
C ALA A 109 12.46 -3.73 -3.04
N GLY A 110 12.90 -2.46 -2.92
CA GLY A 110 12.66 -1.42 -3.92
C GLY A 110 11.38 -0.62 -3.69
N ALA A 111 10.78 -0.68 -2.49
CA ALA A 111 9.57 0.07 -2.13
C ALA A 111 8.42 -0.09 -3.15
N LYS A 112 8.26 -1.31 -3.69
CA LYS A 112 7.28 -1.62 -4.74
C LYS A 112 5.84 -1.33 -4.27
N VAL A 113 5.01 -0.89 -5.20
CA VAL A 113 3.55 -0.75 -5.06
C VAL A 113 2.83 -1.77 -5.94
N ARG A 114 1.78 -2.40 -5.42
CA ARG A 114 0.98 -3.40 -6.15
C ARG A 114 0.08 -2.79 -7.22
N SER A 115 -0.37 -1.56 -6.98
CA SER A 115 -1.31 -0.86 -7.86
C SER A 115 -0.80 0.56 -8.11
N ALA A 116 -1.20 1.12 -9.25
CA ALA A 116 -0.90 2.51 -9.57
C ALA A 116 -1.46 3.43 -8.47
N GLU A 117 -0.60 4.33 -7.97
CA GLU A 117 -1.01 5.39 -7.06
C GLU A 117 -1.69 6.51 -7.86
N PRO A 118 -2.66 7.24 -7.27
CA PRO A 118 -3.30 8.36 -7.96
C PRO A 118 -2.27 9.42 -8.32
N GLU A 119 -2.47 10.23 -9.37
CA GLU A 119 -1.49 11.27 -9.78
C GLU A 119 -1.29 12.36 -8.73
N GLN A 120 -2.34 12.67 -7.98
CA GLN A 120 -2.32 13.62 -6.87
C GLN A 120 -2.83 12.93 -5.60
N THR A 121 -2.37 13.38 -4.43
CA THR A 121 -2.95 12.91 -3.18
C THR A 121 -4.34 13.54 -3.02
N PRO A 122 -5.45 12.77 -2.96
CA PRO A 122 -6.76 13.34 -2.76
C PRO A 122 -6.88 14.03 -1.39
N PRO A 123 -7.64 15.14 -1.30
CA PRO A 123 -7.89 15.81 -0.03
C PRO A 123 -8.82 14.99 0.87
N GLY A 124 -8.59 15.07 2.19
CA GLY A 124 -9.41 14.38 3.19
C GLY A 124 -9.17 12.88 3.27
N LEU A 125 -10.24 12.11 3.53
CA LEU A 125 -10.17 10.66 3.60
C LEU A 125 -9.69 10.08 2.26
N LEU A 126 -8.82 9.07 2.29
CA LEU A 126 -8.32 8.34 1.12
C LEU A 126 -9.44 7.48 0.48
N LEU A 127 -10.47 8.14 -0.07
CA LEU A 127 -11.55 7.56 -0.83
C LEU A 127 -11.33 7.87 -2.29
N THR A 128 -11.06 6.82 -3.06
CA THR A 128 -10.94 6.90 -4.52
C THR A 128 -12.32 7.15 -5.15
N ASP A 129 -12.33 7.55 -6.43
CA ASP A 129 -13.59 7.67 -7.17
C ASP A 129 -14.30 6.31 -7.30
N ASP A 130 -13.55 5.21 -7.34
CA ASP A 130 -14.08 3.85 -7.34
C ASP A 130 -14.76 3.50 -6.01
N ASP A 131 -14.15 3.84 -4.88
CA ASP A 131 -14.75 3.64 -3.56
C ASP A 131 -16.08 4.39 -3.46
N ARG A 132 -16.15 5.63 -3.97
CA ARG A 132 -17.36 6.45 -3.98
C ARG A 132 -18.47 5.88 -4.84
N ARG A 133 -18.17 5.00 -5.81
CA ARG A 133 -19.16 4.30 -6.65
C ARG A 133 -19.74 3.05 -6.00
N HIS A 134 -19.24 2.62 -4.83
CA HIS A 134 -19.85 1.53 -4.11
C HIS A 134 -21.29 1.90 -3.70
N TRP A 135 -22.22 0.94 -3.80
CA TRP A 135 -23.66 1.16 -3.60
C TRP A 135 -23.99 1.84 -2.26
N ALA A 136 -23.21 1.55 -1.20
CA ALA A 136 -23.42 2.10 0.13
C ALA A 136 -23.13 3.61 0.24
N PHE A 137 -22.40 4.17 -0.72
CA PHE A 137 -22.07 5.60 -0.78
C PHE A 137 -22.88 6.36 -1.84
N GLN A 138 -23.82 5.69 -2.53
CA GLN A 138 -24.72 6.35 -3.47
C GLN A 138 -25.82 7.12 -2.73
N PRO A 139 -26.23 8.31 -3.19
CA PRO A 139 -27.38 9.01 -2.64
C PRO A 139 -28.64 8.13 -2.67
N ILE A 140 -29.37 8.06 -1.56
CA ILE A 140 -30.64 7.34 -1.48
C ILE A 140 -31.69 8.10 -2.30
N VAL A 141 -32.09 7.53 -3.44
CA VAL A 141 -33.18 8.07 -4.27
C VAL A 141 -34.50 7.46 -3.83
N ARG A 142 -35.47 8.29 -3.43
CA ARG A 142 -36.81 7.83 -3.10
C ARG A 142 -37.56 7.51 -4.40
N PRO A 143 -37.96 6.24 -4.66
CA PRO A 143 -38.71 5.91 -5.86
C PRO A 143 -40.08 6.57 -5.84
N ALA A 144 -40.62 6.88 -7.03
CA ALA A 144 -42.01 7.30 -7.14
C ALA A 144 -42.93 6.21 -6.62
N ILE A 145 -43.93 6.59 -5.83
CA ILE A 145 -44.94 5.67 -5.33
C ILE A 145 -45.77 5.22 -6.54
N PRO A 146 -45.93 3.90 -6.79
CA PRO A 146 -46.80 3.42 -7.85
C PRO A 146 -48.22 3.99 -7.65
N PHE A 147 -48.78 4.58 -8.70
CA PHE A 147 -50.16 5.04 -8.68
C PHE A 147 -51.08 3.82 -8.67
N ALA A 148 -51.67 3.50 -7.51
CA ALA A 148 -52.82 2.61 -7.45
C ALA A 148 -54.03 3.43 -7.93
N GLY A 149 -54.47 3.20 -9.18
CA GLY A 149 -55.77 3.68 -9.62
C GLY A 149 -56.85 3.19 -8.66
N GLN A 150 -57.84 4.05 -8.38
CA GLN A 150 -58.97 3.68 -7.52
C GLN A 150 -59.64 2.41 -8.10
N PRO A 151 -59.89 1.37 -7.28
CA PRO A 151 -60.66 0.23 -7.74
C PRO A 151 -62.07 0.71 -8.14
N ALA A 152 -62.56 0.17 -9.27
CA ALA A 152 -63.87 0.45 -9.84
C ALA A 152 -65.02 -0.04 -8.93
#